data_AF-A0A957DYM5-F1
#
_entry.id   AF-A0A957DYM5-F1
#
_cell.length_a   1.000
_cell.length_b   1.000
_cell.length_c   1.000
_cell.angle_alpha   90.00
_cell.angle_beta   90.00
_cell.angle_gamma   90.00
#
_symmetry.space_group_name_H-M   'P 1'
#
loop_
_entity.id
_entity.type
_entity.pdbx_description
1 polymer ?
#
loop_
_entity_poly.entity_id
_entity_poly.type
_entity_poly.pdbx_seq_one_letter_code
_entity_poly.pdbx_strand_id
1 'polypeptide(L)'
;WRWPPVWGINQYYSFDTLRVNWRDSLPPGYTITHLDAVLLAEQGLSLPIHIVDSIRLGWENEANFLTNGFGMAALYDEEMVCWCLADVTVGDACEIGIETIPGHRGRGVATAVTAATVEHYAAKGYKHIGWHCEANNKGSIRVAEKVGFVMERPYNDYTFGYEESRHYAELGRLYF
;
A
#
# COMPACT_ATOMS: atom_id res chain seq x y z
N TRP A 1 -2.95 -4.52 -32.77
CA TRP A 1 -3.51 -4.55 -31.40
C TRP A 1 -4.50 -3.40 -31.26
N ARG A 2 -5.80 -3.70 -31.10
CA ARG A 2 -6.91 -2.72 -31.26
C ARG A 2 -7.48 -2.16 -29.95
N TRP A 3 -6.84 -2.44 -28.81
CA TRP A 3 -7.25 -1.85 -27.54
C TRP A 3 -6.30 -0.74 -27.14
N PRO A 4 -6.76 0.54 -27.14
CA PRO A 4 -5.98 1.59 -26.53
C PRO A 4 -5.84 1.22 -25.05
N PRO A 5 -4.63 1.32 -24.47
CA PRO A 5 -4.47 1.06 -23.07
C PRO A 5 -5.24 2.13 -22.27
N VAL A 6 -5.62 1.79 -21.04
CA VAL A 6 -6.18 2.78 -20.13
C VAL A 6 -5.03 3.61 -19.62
N TRP A 7 -4.97 4.88 -20.04
CA TRP A 7 -3.96 5.82 -19.58
C TRP A 7 -4.32 6.35 -18.21
N GLY A 8 -3.36 6.32 -17.29
CA GLY A 8 -3.42 6.99 -16.01
C GLY A 8 -2.30 8.03 -15.87
N ILE A 9 -2.51 8.96 -14.94
CA ILE A 9 -1.49 9.91 -14.51
C ILE A 9 -1.24 9.62 -13.05
N ASN A 10 -0.01 9.25 -12.74
CA ASN A 10 0.44 8.95 -11.40
C ASN A 10 1.47 9.97 -10.92
N GLN A 11 1.73 9.92 -9.62
CA GLN A 11 2.72 10.72 -8.95
C GLN A 11 3.61 9.80 -8.13
N TYR A 12 4.92 10.07 -8.20
CA TYR A 12 5.92 9.45 -7.35
C TYR A 12 6.31 10.43 -6.25
N TYR A 13 6.35 9.91 -5.03
CA TYR A 13 6.73 10.63 -3.83
C TYR A 13 7.92 9.92 -3.18
N SER A 14 8.87 10.70 -2.70
CA SER A 14 9.98 10.20 -1.88
C SER A 14 9.89 10.77 -0.46
N PHE A 15 10.18 9.92 0.52
CA PHE A 15 10.20 10.34 1.92
C PHE A 15 11.37 11.29 2.19
N ASP A 16 11.07 12.42 2.84
CA ASP A 16 12.06 13.45 3.20
C ASP A 16 12.33 13.42 4.71
N THR A 17 11.31 13.74 5.51
CA THR A 17 11.42 13.75 6.97
C THR A 17 10.08 13.45 7.61
N LEU A 18 10.09 12.78 8.77
CA LEU A 18 8.86 12.48 9.48
C LEU A 18 8.27 13.78 10.05
N ARG A 19 7.01 14.10 9.72
CA ARG A 19 6.32 15.33 10.15
C ARG A 19 5.23 15.09 11.18
N VAL A 20 4.93 13.83 11.50
CA VAL A 20 3.86 13.44 12.41
C VAL A 20 4.41 12.44 13.42
N ASN A 21 4.19 12.72 14.72
CA ASN A 21 4.33 11.70 15.75
C ASN A 21 3.05 10.87 15.79
N TRP A 22 3.13 9.66 15.27
CA TRP A 22 1.95 8.81 15.11
C TRP A 22 1.29 8.46 16.44
N ARG A 23 2.06 8.40 17.54
CA ARG A 23 1.58 8.10 18.89
C ARG A 23 0.63 9.18 19.42
N ASP A 24 0.87 10.44 19.03
CA ASP A 24 0.04 11.58 19.42
C ASP A 24 -1.15 11.77 18.46
N SER A 25 -1.02 11.32 17.22
CA SER A 25 -2.04 11.51 16.17
C SER A 25 -3.02 10.34 16.01
N LEU A 26 -2.76 9.21 16.68
CA LEU A 26 -3.62 8.03 16.59
C LEU A 26 -4.99 8.35 17.22
N PRO A 27 -6.11 8.21 16.49
CA PRO A 27 -7.41 8.49 17.06
C PRO A 27 -7.73 7.53 18.21
N PRO A 28 -8.51 7.96 19.22
CA PRO A 28 -8.95 7.09 20.30
C PRO A 28 -9.68 5.85 19.78
N GLY A 29 -9.48 4.71 20.47
CA GLY A 29 -10.09 3.42 20.10
C GLY A 29 -9.28 2.61 19.08
N TYR A 30 -8.23 3.19 18.50
CA TYR A 30 -7.31 2.46 17.63
C TYR A 30 -6.05 2.03 18.37
N THR A 31 -5.50 0.90 17.98
CA THR A 31 -4.14 0.48 18.35
C THR A 31 -3.34 0.25 17.09
N ILE A 32 -2.03 0.48 17.13
CA ILE A 32 -1.10 0.17 16.03
C ILE A 32 -0.19 -0.97 16.48
N THR A 33 -0.07 -2.00 15.66
CA THR A 33 0.76 -3.17 15.92
C THR A 33 1.52 -3.61 14.66
N HIS A 34 2.51 -4.47 14.84
CA HIS A 34 3.27 -5.06 13.74
C HIS A 34 2.40 -6.05 12.97
N LEU A 35 2.53 -6.05 11.64
CA LEU A 35 1.90 -7.03 10.78
C LEU A 35 2.75 -8.31 10.78
N ASP A 36 2.54 -9.17 11.77
CA ASP A 36 3.28 -10.41 11.96
C ASP A 36 2.39 -11.67 11.86
N ALA A 37 3.02 -12.83 12.05
CA ALA A 37 2.35 -14.12 11.97
C ALA A 37 1.26 -14.30 13.02
N VAL A 38 1.44 -13.70 14.21
CA VAL A 38 0.48 -13.79 15.30
C VAL A 38 -0.76 -13.00 14.92
N LEU A 39 -0.59 -11.74 14.49
CA LEU A 39 -1.73 -10.92 14.06
C LEU A 39 -2.48 -11.57 12.90
N LEU A 40 -1.77 -12.02 11.86
CA LEU A 40 -2.40 -12.66 10.70
C LEU A 40 -3.21 -13.91 11.09
N ALA A 41 -2.69 -14.71 12.03
CA ALA A 41 -3.39 -15.89 12.53
C ALA A 41 -4.60 -15.53 13.39
N GLU A 42 -4.50 -14.51 14.26
CA GLU A 42 -5.59 -14.03 15.11
C GLU A 42 -6.76 -13.46 14.30
N GLN A 43 -6.47 -12.77 13.19
CA GLN A 43 -7.52 -12.22 12.32
C GLN A 43 -8.33 -13.33 11.64
N GLY A 44 -7.71 -14.47 11.29
CA GLY A 44 -8.42 -15.64 10.75
C GLY A 44 -9.38 -15.30 9.60
N LEU A 45 -10.69 -15.51 9.83
CA LEU A 45 -11.75 -15.23 8.85
C LEU A 45 -12.12 -13.74 8.73
N SER A 46 -11.72 -12.90 9.70
CA SER A 46 -11.92 -11.45 9.68
C SER A 46 -10.83 -10.71 8.91
N LEU A 47 -9.82 -11.43 8.39
CA LEU A 47 -8.74 -10.85 7.60
C LEU A 47 -9.30 -10.14 6.36
N PRO A 48 -9.06 -8.82 6.18
CA PRO A 48 -9.50 -8.09 5.00
C PRO A 48 -8.94 -8.72 3.73
N ILE A 49 -9.79 -9.00 2.74
CA ILE A 49 -9.40 -9.76 1.54
C ILE A 49 -8.19 -9.15 0.80
N HIS A 50 -8.11 -7.82 0.78
CA HIS A 50 -7.07 -7.09 0.06
C HIS A 50 -5.69 -7.14 0.71
N ILE A 51 -5.56 -7.54 1.98
CA ILE A 51 -4.23 -7.64 2.60
C ILE A 51 -3.43 -8.82 2.04
N VAL A 52 -4.10 -9.93 1.75
CA VAL A 52 -3.46 -11.10 1.13
C VAL A 52 -2.96 -10.74 -0.26
N ASP A 53 -3.76 -10.01 -1.04
CA ASP A 53 -3.35 -9.51 -2.35
C ASP A 53 -2.18 -8.52 -2.23
N SER A 54 -2.22 -7.60 -1.26
CA SER A 54 -1.16 -6.63 -0.99
C SER A 54 0.18 -7.34 -0.70
N ILE A 55 0.14 -8.38 0.16
CA ILE A 55 1.32 -9.17 0.49
C ILE A 55 1.83 -9.94 -0.73
N ARG A 56 0.95 -10.69 -1.41
CA ARG A 56 1.37 -11.62 -2.47
C ARG A 56 1.82 -10.94 -3.74
N LEU A 57 1.31 -9.74 -4.04
CA LEU A 57 1.75 -8.95 -5.19
C LEU A 57 3.24 -8.61 -5.11
N GLY A 58 3.71 -8.27 -3.91
CA GLY A 58 5.10 -7.87 -3.67
C GLY A 58 6.03 -9.01 -3.23
N TRP A 59 5.49 -9.96 -2.46
CA TRP A 59 6.28 -10.94 -1.71
C TRP A 59 6.04 -12.38 -2.13
N GLU A 60 5.23 -12.66 -3.15
CA GLU A 60 4.83 -14.01 -3.60
C GLU A 60 3.91 -14.74 -2.60
N ASN A 61 4.25 -14.75 -1.31
CA ASN A 61 3.51 -15.38 -0.23
C ASN A 61 3.79 -14.73 1.14
N GLU A 62 2.95 -15.08 2.13
CA GLU A 62 3.01 -14.55 3.48
C GLU A 62 4.29 -14.96 4.21
N ALA A 63 4.82 -16.17 3.99
CA ALA A 63 6.03 -16.63 4.64
C ALA A 63 7.27 -15.80 4.24
N ASN A 64 7.35 -15.42 2.95
CA ASN A 64 8.40 -14.54 2.46
C ASN A 64 8.26 -13.12 3.06
N PHE A 65 7.05 -12.56 3.08
CA PHE A 65 6.78 -11.28 3.73
C PHE A 65 7.16 -11.29 5.23
N LEU A 66 6.77 -12.33 5.97
CA LEU A 66 7.08 -12.43 7.40
C LEU A 66 8.58 -12.59 7.70
N THR A 67 9.35 -13.10 6.73
CA THR A 67 10.80 -13.29 6.88
C THR A 67 11.58 -12.03 6.49
N ASN A 68 11.18 -11.38 5.40
CA ASN A 68 11.98 -10.38 4.72
C ASN A 68 11.33 -8.98 4.69
N GLY A 69 10.02 -8.92 4.86
CA GLY A 69 9.22 -7.70 4.83
C GLY A 69 8.95 -7.12 6.21
N PHE A 70 8.32 -5.95 6.19
CA PHE A 70 7.83 -5.27 7.37
C PHE A 70 6.60 -4.43 7.03
N GLY A 71 5.65 -4.40 7.96
CA GLY A 71 4.46 -3.56 7.87
C GLY A 71 3.81 -3.34 9.22
N MET A 72 3.00 -2.30 9.32
CA MET A 72 2.21 -2.00 10.51
C MET A 72 0.73 -2.07 10.15
N ALA A 73 -0.10 -2.40 11.13
CA ALA A 73 -1.55 -2.40 11.01
C ALA A 73 -2.18 -1.60 12.15
N ALA A 74 -3.33 -0.98 11.89
CA ALA A 74 -4.20 -0.48 12.94
C ALA A 74 -5.37 -1.43 13.18
N LEU A 75 -5.66 -1.66 14.45
CA LEU A 75 -6.83 -2.39 14.91
C LEU A 75 -7.86 -1.41 15.49
N TYR A 76 -9.13 -1.75 15.36
CA TYR A 76 -10.25 -1.09 16.05
C TYR A 76 -11.22 -2.18 16.50
N ASP A 77 -11.54 -2.24 17.79
CA ASP A 77 -12.30 -3.35 18.39
C ASP A 77 -11.74 -4.74 17.98
N GLU A 78 -10.42 -4.91 18.05
CA GLU A 78 -9.66 -6.12 17.69
C GLU A 78 -9.64 -6.50 16.20
N GLU A 79 -10.41 -5.80 15.36
CA GLU A 79 -10.41 -6.01 13.91
C GLU A 79 -9.36 -5.15 13.22
N MET A 80 -8.65 -5.74 12.24
CA MET A 80 -7.71 -5.00 11.41
C MET A 80 -8.43 -4.14 10.38
N VAL A 81 -8.21 -2.83 10.47
CA VAL A 81 -8.95 -1.82 9.68
C VAL A 81 -8.08 -1.00 8.75
N CYS A 82 -6.75 -1.06 8.93
CA CYS A 82 -5.79 -0.34 8.10
C CYS A 82 -4.43 -1.04 8.16
N TRP A 83 -3.69 -1.10 7.05
CA TRP A 83 -2.34 -1.68 7.00
C TRP A 83 -1.44 -0.90 6.04
N CYS A 84 -0.18 -0.70 6.45
CA CYS A 84 0.88 -0.11 5.62
C CYS A 84 2.09 -1.05 5.62
N LEU A 85 2.48 -1.54 4.45
CA LEU A 85 3.61 -2.45 4.27
C LEU A 85 4.44 -2.04 3.05
N ALA A 86 5.69 -2.49 2.98
CA ALA A 86 6.46 -2.33 1.76
C ALA A 86 5.97 -3.32 0.70
N ASP A 87 5.56 -2.82 -0.46
CA ASP A 87 5.22 -3.64 -1.63
C ASP A 87 6.50 -4.28 -2.20
N VAL A 88 7.65 -3.63 -2.03
CA VAL A 88 8.95 -4.20 -2.39
C VAL A 88 10.07 -3.55 -1.58
N THR A 89 11.11 -4.33 -1.28
CA THR A 89 12.35 -3.85 -0.67
C THR A 89 13.56 -4.30 -1.49
N VAL A 90 14.49 -3.38 -1.76
CA VAL A 90 15.75 -3.68 -2.46
C VAL A 90 16.88 -2.91 -1.78
N GLY A 91 17.82 -3.64 -1.15
CA GLY A 91 18.94 -3.01 -0.44
C GLY A 91 18.47 -2.11 0.71
N ASP A 92 18.79 -0.81 0.64
CA ASP A 92 18.35 0.22 1.60
C ASP A 92 17.17 1.06 1.06
N ALA A 93 16.41 0.52 0.10
CA ALA A 93 15.25 1.16 -0.51
C ALA A 93 13.98 0.30 -0.39
N CYS A 94 12.81 0.95 -0.27
CA CYS A 94 11.51 0.30 -0.33
C CYS A 94 10.44 1.19 -0.99
N GLU A 95 9.38 0.56 -1.49
CA GLU A 95 8.15 1.22 -1.95
C GLU A 95 7.01 0.75 -1.04
N ILE A 96 6.22 1.66 -0.49
CA ILE A 96 5.17 1.32 0.48
C ILE A 96 3.76 1.53 -0.06
N GLY A 97 2.86 0.63 0.33
CA GLY A 97 1.43 0.69 0.09
C GLY A 97 0.65 0.92 1.38
N ILE A 98 -0.53 1.53 1.27
CA ILE A 98 -1.48 1.72 2.38
C ILE A 98 -2.88 1.37 1.94
N GLU A 99 -3.63 0.71 2.82
CA GLU A 99 -5.06 0.57 2.64
C GLU A 99 -5.80 0.79 3.97
N THR A 100 -7.01 1.33 3.87
CA THR A 100 -7.93 1.50 4.99
C THR A 100 -9.32 1.07 4.55
N ILE A 101 -9.98 0.24 5.35
CA ILE A 101 -11.34 -0.21 5.06
C ILE A 101 -12.31 0.99 5.04
N PRO A 102 -13.36 0.97 4.20
CA PRO A 102 -14.21 2.14 3.95
C PRO A 102 -14.73 2.87 5.20
N GLY A 103 -15.16 2.14 6.24
CA GLY A 103 -15.73 2.72 7.46
C GLY A 103 -14.73 3.51 8.34
N HIS A 104 -13.43 3.29 8.14
CA HIS A 104 -12.36 3.89 8.97
C HIS A 104 -11.58 4.98 8.20
N ARG A 105 -11.95 5.26 6.95
CA ARG A 105 -11.34 6.32 6.13
C ARG A 105 -11.66 7.71 6.67
N GLY A 106 -10.78 8.68 6.39
CA GLY A 106 -10.98 10.08 6.75
C GLY A 106 -10.77 10.41 8.25
N ARG A 107 -10.35 9.43 9.05
CA ARG A 107 -10.17 9.59 10.51
C ARG A 107 -8.71 9.82 10.95
N GLY A 108 -7.76 9.82 10.03
CA GLY A 108 -6.32 9.98 10.34
C GLY A 108 -5.56 8.68 10.59
N VAL A 109 -6.25 7.53 10.62
CA VAL A 109 -5.67 6.20 10.87
C VAL A 109 -4.56 5.87 9.85
N ALA A 110 -4.82 6.05 8.55
CA ALA A 110 -3.82 5.83 7.50
C ALA A 110 -2.53 6.64 7.73
N THR A 111 -2.66 7.91 8.13
CA THR A 111 -1.51 8.76 8.44
C THR A 111 -0.70 8.21 9.61
N ALA A 112 -1.36 7.75 10.68
CA ALA A 112 -0.68 7.18 11.83
C ALA A 112 0.02 5.85 11.50
N VAL A 113 -0.64 4.94 10.77
CA VAL A 113 -0.07 3.65 10.37
C VAL A 113 1.11 3.85 9.43
N THR A 114 0.98 4.72 8.41
CA THR A 114 2.09 5.04 7.50
C THR A 114 3.26 5.68 8.24
N ALA A 115 3.02 6.64 9.15
CA ALA A 115 4.08 7.25 9.94
C ALA A 115 4.81 6.22 10.83
N ALA A 116 4.10 5.27 11.43
CA ALA A 116 4.70 4.18 12.20
C ALA A 116 5.55 3.26 11.32
N THR A 117 5.07 2.90 10.12
CA THR A 117 5.82 2.08 9.17
C THR A 117 7.11 2.77 8.70
N VAL A 118 7.01 4.06 8.35
CA VAL A 118 8.16 4.86 7.89
C VAL A 118 9.17 5.10 9.01
N GLU A 119 8.70 5.37 10.24
CA GLU A 119 9.57 5.48 11.42
C GLU A 119 10.43 4.21 11.59
N HIS A 120 9.85 3.02 11.37
CA HIS A 120 10.60 1.77 11.42
C HIS A 120 11.66 1.67 10.31
N TYR A 121 11.30 1.88 9.05
CA TYR A 121 12.25 1.78 7.93
C TYR A 121 13.39 2.79 8.06
N ALA A 122 13.08 4.04 8.45
CA ALA A 122 14.09 5.06 8.72
C ALA A 122 15.03 4.65 9.86
N ALA A 123 14.50 4.10 10.96
CA ALA A 123 15.31 3.60 12.09
C ALA A 123 16.18 2.39 11.70
N LYS A 124 15.80 1.62 10.68
CA LYS A 124 16.59 0.53 10.10
C LYS A 124 17.64 1.01 9.09
N GLY A 125 17.71 2.31 8.81
CA GLY A 125 18.70 2.91 7.92
C GLY A 125 18.33 2.88 6.44
N TYR A 126 17.06 2.66 6.11
CA TYR A 126 16.59 2.83 4.73
C TYR A 126 16.77 4.28 4.29
N LYS A 127 17.37 4.47 3.11
CA LYS A 127 17.66 5.79 2.55
C LYS A 127 16.60 6.27 1.58
N HIS A 128 15.85 5.32 1.01
CA HIS A 128 14.79 5.59 0.05
C HIS A 128 13.53 4.88 0.47
N ILE A 129 12.47 5.65 0.74
CA ILE A 129 11.14 5.13 0.97
C ILE A 129 10.24 5.84 -0.04
N GLY A 130 9.78 5.09 -1.03
CA GLY A 130 8.98 5.59 -2.12
C GLY A 130 7.50 5.30 -1.93
N TRP A 131 6.69 6.06 -2.66
CA TRP A 131 5.25 5.97 -2.65
C TRP A 131 4.70 6.34 -4.02
N HIS A 132 3.77 5.52 -4.50
CA HIS A 132 3.07 5.73 -5.77
C HIS A 132 1.59 5.97 -5.52
N CYS A 133 0.99 6.94 -6.22
CA CYS A 133 -0.45 7.07 -6.26
C CYS A 133 -0.96 7.76 -7.52
N GLU A 134 -2.21 7.46 -7.90
CA GLU A 134 -2.91 8.19 -8.94
C GLU A 134 -3.03 9.68 -8.59
N ALA A 135 -2.84 10.55 -9.59
CA ALA A 135 -2.93 12.01 -9.42
C ALA A 135 -4.33 12.49 -9.01
N ASN A 136 -5.37 11.66 -9.20
CA ASN A 136 -6.73 11.94 -8.75
C ASN A 136 -6.99 11.50 -7.28
N ASN A 137 -6.07 10.71 -6.69
CA ASN A 137 -6.26 10.07 -5.40
C ASN A 137 -5.89 11.03 -4.27
N LYS A 138 -6.77 12.00 -4.05
CA LYS A 138 -6.62 13.02 -3.00
C LYS A 138 -6.45 12.43 -1.60
N GLY A 139 -6.94 11.22 -1.35
CA GLY A 139 -6.78 10.53 -0.07
C GLY A 139 -5.33 10.13 0.16
N SER A 140 -4.76 9.40 -0.80
CA SER A 140 -3.37 8.93 -0.78
C SER A 140 -2.38 10.10 -0.76
N ILE A 141 -2.57 11.10 -1.63
CA ILE A 141 -1.74 12.32 -1.68
C ILE A 141 -1.66 13.00 -0.31
N ARG A 142 -2.80 13.22 0.35
CA ARG A 142 -2.83 13.87 1.67
C ARG A 142 -2.15 13.03 2.76
N VAL A 143 -2.17 11.71 2.66
CA VAL A 143 -1.47 10.85 3.62
C VAL A 143 0.04 10.99 3.42
N ALA A 144 0.52 10.84 2.19
CA ALA A 144 1.93 10.99 1.83
C ALA A 144 2.50 12.34 2.30
N GLU A 145 1.85 13.46 1.92
CA GLU A 145 2.29 14.81 2.28
C GLU A 145 2.29 15.06 3.79
N LYS A 146 1.28 14.55 4.52
CA LYS A 146 1.19 14.71 5.98
C LYS A 146 2.29 13.95 6.71
N VAL A 147 2.59 12.73 6.29
CA VAL A 147 3.65 11.92 6.91
C VAL A 147 5.02 12.56 6.66
N GLY A 148 5.18 13.23 5.53
CA GLY A 148 6.38 13.98 5.17
C GLY A 148 7.09 13.47 3.92
N PHE A 149 6.36 12.81 3.04
CA PHE A 149 6.79 12.58 1.67
C PHE A 149 6.65 13.86 0.84
N VAL A 150 7.47 13.99 -0.18
CA VAL A 150 7.47 15.11 -1.13
C VAL A 150 7.28 14.57 -2.54
N MET A 151 6.41 15.21 -3.33
CA MET A 151 6.21 14.83 -4.74
C MET A 151 7.50 15.10 -5.51
N GLU A 152 8.06 14.05 -6.10
CA GLU A 152 9.31 14.15 -6.86
C GLU A 152 9.02 14.32 -8.35
N ARG A 153 8.10 13.51 -8.90
CA ARG A 153 7.75 13.55 -10.32
C ARG A 153 6.35 13.01 -10.61
N PRO A 154 5.62 13.58 -11.58
CA PRO A 154 4.51 12.90 -12.24
C PRO A 154 5.03 11.88 -13.26
N TYR A 155 4.25 10.84 -13.53
CA TYR A 155 4.50 9.91 -14.64
C TYR A 155 3.18 9.38 -15.19
N ASN A 156 3.19 8.98 -16.46
CA ASN A 156 2.05 8.28 -17.05
C ASN A 156 2.25 6.78 -16.87
N ASP A 157 1.20 6.09 -16.48
CA ASP A 157 1.10 4.65 -16.60
C ASP A 157 0.04 4.30 -17.64
N TYR A 158 0.06 3.04 -18.03
CA TYR A 158 -0.96 2.50 -18.89
C TYR A 158 -1.26 1.08 -18.47
N THR A 159 -2.53 0.81 -18.21
CA THR A 159 -2.99 -0.51 -17.76
C THR A 159 -3.63 -1.23 -18.93
N PHE A 160 -3.25 -2.50 -19.10
CA PHE A 160 -3.86 -3.40 -20.07
C PHE A 160 -4.52 -4.56 -19.33
N GLY A 161 -5.84 -4.70 -19.48
CA GLY A 161 -6.57 -5.87 -19.03
C GLY A 161 -6.55 -6.95 -20.11
N TYR A 162 -5.96 -8.11 -19.81
CA TYR A 162 -6.09 -9.28 -20.67
C TYR A 162 -7.38 -10.03 -20.29
N GLU A 163 -8.39 -9.95 -21.15
CA GLU A 163 -9.60 -10.76 -21.02
C GLU A 163 -9.54 -11.90 -22.03
N GLU A 164 -9.23 -13.11 -21.54
CA GLU A 164 -8.93 -14.28 -22.37
C GLU A 164 -10.06 -14.64 -23.35
N SER A 165 -11.31 -14.62 -22.88
CA SER A 165 -12.50 -14.90 -23.69
C SER A 165 -12.64 -13.91 -24.87
N ARG A 166 -12.39 -12.62 -24.62
CA ARG A 166 -12.40 -11.58 -25.66
C ARG A 166 -11.21 -11.68 -26.59
N HIS A 167 -10.04 -12.05 -26.07
CA HIS A 167 -8.85 -12.27 -26.88
C HIS A 167 -9.11 -13.37 -27.93
N TYR A 168 -9.67 -14.51 -27.51
CA TYR A 168 -10.00 -15.59 -28.44
C TYR A 168 -11.13 -15.23 -29.42
N ALA A 169 -12.15 -14.47 -29.01
CA ALA A 169 -13.20 -14.01 -29.93
C ALA A 169 -12.65 -13.17 -31.09
N GLU A 170 -11.66 -12.32 -30.83
CA GLU A 170 -11.03 -11.48 -31.84
C GLU A 170 -10.03 -12.23 -32.71
N LEU A 171 -9.26 -13.16 -32.14
CA LEU A 171 -8.47 -14.09 -32.94
C LEU A 171 -9.36 -14.89 -33.89
N GLY A 172 -10.52 -15.36 -33.39
CA GLY A 172 -11.53 -16.03 -34.20
C GLY A 172 -11.93 -15.20 -35.42
N ARG A 173 -12.20 -13.90 -35.23
CA ARG A 173 -12.53 -12.96 -36.32
C ARG A 173 -11.41 -12.71 -37.33
N LEU A 174 -10.15 -12.90 -36.95
CA LEU A 174 -9.00 -12.66 -37.81
C LEU A 174 -8.60 -13.88 -38.64
N TYR A 175 -8.82 -15.07 -38.10
CA TYR A 175 -8.37 -16.33 -38.70
C TYR A 175 -9.49 -17.15 -39.34
N PHE A 176 -10.75 -16.79 -39.12
CA PHE A 176 -11.95 -17.44 -39.68
C PHE A 176 -12.95 -16.39 -40.17
#